data_AF-A0A4U1IUA5-F1
#
_entry.id   AF-A0A4U1IUA5-F1
#
_cell.length_a   1.000
_cell.length_b   1.000
_cell.length_c   1.000
_cell.angle_alpha   90.00
_cell.angle_beta   90.00
_cell.angle_gamma   90.00
#
_symmetry.space_group_name_H-M   'P 1'
#
loop_
_entity.id
_entity.type
_entity.pdbx_description
1 polymer ?
#
loop_
_entity_poly.entity_id
_entity_poly.type
_entity_poly.pdbx_seq_one_letter_code
_entity_poly.pdbx_strand_id
1 'polypeptide(L)'
;MTTVRNWARGPFELIVHAEGHLRTGDDIDRRMALISFDNAVEVSITAYLTLNPVHRGGASYPNADVEKWLKNYHTKLDFIAHELTRRGSLPWKVEREDILWAHDQRNEQYHGGTGGVPAKRAITTIRSAAFWIFGLLFNVADVAKEVDDEIAALVPPKPAPRPDFDMAIDNEHGIVEIGELNYYASEVLFAVDRDAYSVVGEKLAKGGKRGGKE
;
A
#
# COMPACT_ATOMS: atom_id res chain seq x y z
N MET A 1 -4.11 0.68 -17.44
CA MET A 1 -4.11 2.15 -17.30
C MET A 1 -4.90 2.46 -16.06
N THR A 2 -4.32 3.19 -15.09
CA THR A 2 -4.97 3.48 -13.81
C THR A 2 -6.26 4.28 -14.01
N THR A 3 -7.29 3.96 -13.22
CA THR A 3 -8.53 4.75 -13.19
C THR A 3 -8.43 5.95 -12.25
N VAL A 4 -7.37 6.02 -11.43
CA VAL A 4 -7.10 7.12 -10.50
C VAL A 4 -6.63 8.35 -11.26
N ARG A 5 -7.40 9.43 -11.17
CA ARG A 5 -7.08 10.72 -11.80
C ARG A 5 -5.93 11.42 -11.07
N ASN A 6 -5.15 12.23 -11.80
CA ASN A 6 -3.98 12.93 -11.24
C ASN A 6 -4.30 13.77 -10.00
N TRP A 7 -5.45 14.44 -9.96
CA TRP A 7 -5.86 15.26 -8.82
C TRP A 7 -6.29 14.44 -7.58
N ALA A 8 -6.41 13.11 -7.70
CA ALA A 8 -6.68 12.18 -6.61
C ALA A 8 -5.43 11.39 -6.20
N ARG A 9 -4.27 11.61 -6.83
CA ARG A 9 -3.07 10.79 -6.61
C ARG A 9 -2.49 10.92 -5.20
N GLY A 10 -2.42 12.13 -4.64
CA GLY A 10 -1.90 12.34 -3.28
C GLY A 10 -2.58 11.45 -2.21
N PRO A 11 -3.92 11.50 -2.04
CA PRO A 11 -4.60 10.61 -1.10
C PRO A 11 -4.47 9.13 -1.49
N PHE A 12 -4.43 8.79 -2.77
CA PHE A 12 -4.26 7.41 -3.23
C PHE A 12 -2.89 6.83 -2.83
N GLU A 13 -1.82 7.60 -3.01
CA GLU A 13 -0.45 7.21 -2.63
C GLU A 13 -0.33 6.90 -1.13
N LEU A 14 -1.06 7.63 -0.27
CA LEU A 14 -1.15 7.29 1.16
C LEU A 14 -1.76 5.91 1.40
N ILE A 15 -2.80 5.54 0.64
CA ILE A 15 -3.41 4.20 0.71
C ILE A 15 -2.42 3.13 0.24
N VAL A 16 -1.70 3.39 -0.86
CA VAL A 16 -0.67 2.48 -1.40
C VAL A 16 0.45 2.26 -0.38
N HIS A 17 0.96 3.32 0.24
CA HIS A 17 2.00 3.21 1.26
C HIS A 17 1.50 2.48 2.51
N ALA A 18 0.29 2.78 2.97
CA ALA A 18 -0.34 2.10 4.10
C ALA A 18 -0.48 0.59 3.86
N GLU A 19 -0.91 0.22 2.65
CA GLU A 19 -1.03 -1.18 2.24
C GLU A 19 0.33 -1.87 2.13
N GLY A 20 1.36 -1.18 1.63
CA GLY A 20 2.72 -1.68 1.59
C GLY A 20 3.23 -2.06 2.99
N HIS A 21 3.09 -1.16 3.97
CA HIS A 21 3.42 -1.46 5.37
C HIS A 21 2.61 -2.66 5.89
N LEU A 22 1.30 -2.69 5.66
CA LEU A 22 0.46 -3.78 6.13
C LEU A 22 0.92 -5.17 5.60
N ARG A 23 1.44 -5.23 4.36
CA ARG A 23 1.94 -6.47 3.73
C ARG A 23 3.28 -6.92 4.30
N THR A 24 4.17 -6.00 4.64
CA THR A 24 5.45 -6.33 5.31
C THR A 24 5.19 -6.87 6.72
N GLY A 25 4.30 -6.21 7.47
CA GLY A 25 3.57 -6.80 8.58
C GLY A 25 4.31 -6.91 9.92
N ASP A 26 5.45 -6.25 10.09
CA ASP A 26 6.09 -6.10 11.41
C ASP A 26 5.28 -5.18 12.35
N ASP A 27 5.66 -5.06 13.61
CA ASP A 27 4.89 -4.28 14.58
C ASP A 27 4.94 -2.76 14.33
N ILE A 28 6.05 -2.27 13.77
CA ILE A 28 6.21 -0.86 13.38
C ILE A 28 5.35 -0.59 12.14
N ASP A 29 5.39 -1.48 11.15
CA ASP A 29 4.60 -1.47 9.94
C ASP A 29 3.11 -1.47 10.24
N ARG A 30 2.64 -2.26 11.21
CA ARG A 30 1.22 -2.24 11.62
C ARG A 30 0.80 -0.89 12.16
N ARG A 31 1.67 -0.23 12.93
CA ARG A 31 1.43 1.14 13.41
C ARG A 31 1.44 2.14 12.25
N MET A 32 2.41 2.02 11.35
CA MET A 32 2.49 2.88 10.15
C MET A 32 1.29 2.69 9.23
N ALA A 33 0.81 1.46 9.05
CA ALA A 33 -0.38 1.15 8.27
C ALA A 33 -1.64 1.77 8.88
N LEU A 34 -1.86 1.60 10.20
CA LEU A 34 -3.00 2.23 10.89
C LEU A 34 -3.01 3.75 10.71
N ILE A 35 -1.86 4.39 10.97
CA ILE A 35 -1.72 5.85 10.85
C ILE A 35 -1.95 6.30 9.41
N SER A 36 -1.37 5.59 8.44
CA SER A 36 -1.41 5.99 7.04
C SER A 36 -2.81 5.80 6.44
N PHE A 37 -3.53 4.73 6.78
CA PHE A 37 -4.93 4.57 6.37
C PHE A 37 -5.84 5.64 6.98
N ASP A 38 -5.66 5.96 8.26
CA ASP A 38 -6.46 7.01 8.92
C ASP A 38 -6.20 8.39 8.28
N ASN A 39 -4.93 8.71 8.02
CA ASN A 39 -4.57 9.93 7.30
C ASN A 39 -5.12 9.94 5.88
N ALA A 40 -5.15 8.78 5.19
CA ALA A 40 -5.73 8.70 3.86
C ALA A 40 -7.23 9.05 3.85
N VAL A 41 -8.00 8.70 4.89
CA VAL A 41 -9.40 9.14 5.04
C VAL A 41 -9.48 10.67 5.12
N GLU A 42 -8.72 11.28 6.03
CA GLU A 42 -8.72 12.72 6.25
C GLU A 42 -8.26 13.51 5.01
N VAL A 43 -7.17 13.07 4.38
CA VAL A 43 -6.60 13.70 3.19
C VAL A 43 -7.51 13.51 1.98
N SER A 44 -8.18 12.36 1.83
CA SER A 44 -9.15 12.15 0.74
C SER A 44 -10.30 13.16 0.80
N ILE A 45 -10.86 13.36 1.99
CA ILE A 45 -11.95 14.31 2.22
C ILE A 45 -11.46 15.74 1.97
N THR A 46 -10.29 16.08 2.49
CA THR A 46 -9.70 17.42 2.34
C THR A 46 -9.39 17.75 0.88
N ALA A 47 -8.74 16.82 0.18
CA ALA A 47 -8.44 16.96 -1.24
C ALA A 47 -9.75 17.14 -2.02
N TYR A 48 -10.73 16.27 -1.83
CA TYR A 48 -12.01 16.39 -2.51
C TYR A 48 -12.69 17.75 -2.25
N LEU A 49 -12.80 18.19 -1.00
CA LEU A 49 -13.46 19.46 -0.67
C LEU A 49 -12.78 20.69 -1.28
N THR A 50 -11.47 20.63 -1.52
CA THR A 50 -10.66 21.72 -2.10
C THR A 50 -10.56 21.68 -3.63
N LEU A 51 -11.04 20.61 -4.28
CA LEU A 51 -11.08 20.52 -5.74
C LEU A 51 -12.07 21.50 -6.36
N ASN A 52 -11.73 21.96 -7.57
CA ASN A 52 -12.70 22.65 -8.42
C ASN A 52 -13.90 21.71 -8.71
N PRO A 53 -15.16 22.23 -8.71
CA PRO A 53 -16.36 21.44 -8.98
C PRO A 53 -16.29 20.53 -10.22
N VAL A 54 -15.56 20.93 -11.27
CA VAL A 54 -15.38 20.09 -12.48
C VAL A 54 -14.76 18.73 -12.18
N HIS A 55 -13.90 18.64 -11.16
CA HIS A 55 -13.26 17.39 -10.73
C HIS A 55 -14.13 16.58 -9.77
N ARG A 56 -15.31 17.08 -9.40
CA ARG A 56 -16.29 16.46 -8.49
C ARG A 56 -17.64 16.17 -9.16
N GLY A 57 -17.63 15.97 -10.48
CA GLY A 57 -18.88 15.76 -11.23
C GLY A 57 -19.82 16.96 -11.18
N GLY A 58 -19.28 18.18 -11.06
CA GLY A 58 -20.05 19.42 -10.94
C GLY A 58 -20.51 19.76 -9.53
N ALA A 59 -20.21 18.95 -8.51
CA ALA A 59 -20.61 19.23 -7.13
C ALA A 59 -19.89 20.47 -6.59
N SER A 60 -20.69 21.42 -6.08
CA SER A 60 -20.24 22.63 -5.40
C SER A 60 -20.89 22.71 -4.03
N TYR A 61 -20.15 23.27 -3.07
CA TYR A 61 -20.57 23.40 -1.67
C TYR A 61 -20.34 24.84 -1.21
N PRO A 62 -21.21 25.40 -0.35
CA PRO A 62 -20.97 26.70 0.24
C PRO A 62 -19.65 26.73 1.02
N ASN A 63 -18.88 27.82 0.90
CA ASN A 63 -17.58 27.95 1.58
C ASN A 63 -17.69 27.75 3.10
N ALA A 64 -18.76 28.28 3.72
CA ALA A 64 -18.99 28.12 5.15
C ALA A 64 -19.15 26.64 5.59
N ASP A 65 -19.79 25.82 4.75
CA ASP A 65 -19.92 24.38 5.01
C ASP A 65 -18.60 23.65 4.82
N VAL A 66 -17.84 24.02 3.79
CA VAL A 66 -16.49 23.48 3.55
C VAL A 66 -15.57 23.77 4.74
N GLU A 67 -15.54 25.02 5.20
CA GLU A 67 -14.75 25.44 6.38
C GLU A 67 -15.16 24.66 7.63
N LYS A 68 -16.47 24.49 7.85
CA LYS A 68 -17.01 23.69 8.95
C LYS A 68 -16.54 22.24 8.86
N TRP A 69 -16.67 21.61 7.69
CA TRP A 69 -16.31 20.20 7.51
C TRP A 69 -14.82 19.95 7.68
N LEU A 70 -13.97 20.86 7.21
CA LEU A 70 -12.51 20.72 7.30
C LEU A 70 -11.94 20.90 8.71
N LYS A 71 -12.74 21.40 9.67
CA LYS A 71 -12.29 21.77 11.02
C LYS A 71 -11.61 20.64 11.80
N ASN A 72 -12.16 19.42 11.76
CA ASN A 72 -11.59 18.25 12.44
C ASN A 72 -12.08 16.94 11.81
N TYR A 73 -11.60 15.81 12.32
CA TYR A 73 -11.93 14.49 11.77
C TYR A 73 -13.44 14.18 11.84
N HIS A 74 -14.10 14.50 12.96
CA HIS A 74 -15.55 14.25 13.12
C HIS A 74 -16.38 15.06 12.11
N THR A 75 -16.04 16.32 11.88
CA THR A 75 -16.74 17.17 10.91
C THR A 75 -16.45 16.76 9.47
N LYS A 76 -15.31 16.13 9.21
CA LYS A 76 -15.03 15.49 7.91
C LYS A 76 -15.95 14.29 7.67
N LEU A 77 -16.26 13.50 8.70
CA LEU A 77 -17.27 12.44 8.57
C LEU A 77 -18.71 12.98 8.44
N ASP A 78 -19.02 14.16 8.99
CA ASP A 78 -20.31 14.81 8.69
C ASP A 78 -20.45 15.14 7.20
N PHE A 79 -19.35 15.50 6.52
CA PHE A 79 -19.35 15.66 5.07
C PHE A 79 -19.64 14.35 4.34
N ILE A 80 -19.10 13.22 4.80
CA ILE A 80 -19.43 11.91 4.22
C ILE A 80 -20.93 11.62 4.36
N ALA A 81 -21.52 11.87 5.54
CA ALA A 81 -22.97 11.72 5.74
C ALA A 81 -23.78 12.57 4.75
N HIS A 82 -23.37 13.83 4.57
CA HIS A 82 -23.97 14.73 3.59
C HIS A 82 -23.85 14.18 2.16
N GLU A 83 -22.68 13.69 1.78
CA GLU A 83 -22.42 13.17 0.44
C GLU A 83 -23.21 11.89 0.13
N LEU A 84 -23.37 11.00 1.12
CA LEU A 84 -24.21 9.82 1.01
C LEU A 84 -25.69 10.20 0.78
N THR A 85 -26.18 11.19 1.53
CA THR A 85 -27.54 11.73 1.36
C THR A 85 -27.71 12.35 -0.04
N ARG A 86 -26.77 13.21 -0.45
CA ARG A 86 -26.78 13.90 -1.76
C ARG A 86 -26.79 12.92 -2.93
N ARG A 87 -26.16 11.75 -2.79
CA ARG A 87 -26.07 10.70 -3.82
C ARG A 87 -27.23 9.70 -3.79
N GLY A 88 -28.34 10.04 -3.13
CA GLY A 88 -29.54 9.20 -3.08
C GLY A 88 -29.65 8.36 -1.81
N SER A 89 -29.20 8.89 -0.67
CA SER A 89 -29.26 8.23 0.65
C SER A 89 -28.59 6.86 0.66
N LEU A 90 -27.37 6.79 0.13
CA LEU A 90 -26.56 5.58 0.16
C LEU A 90 -26.25 5.18 1.62
N PRO A 91 -26.18 3.88 1.91
CA PRO A 91 -25.78 3.42 3.23
C PRO A 91 -24.29 3.66 3.47
N TRP A 92 -23.91 3.76 4.74
CA TRP A 92 -22.51 3.62 5.14
C TRP A 92 -22.04 2.19 4.80
N LYS A 93 -20.85 2.04 4.21
CA LYS A 93 -20.23 0.71 4.06
C LYS A 93 -19.39 0.32 5.27
N VAL A 94 -18.88 1.32 5.98
CA VAL A 94 -18.23 1.20 7.28
C VAL A 94 -18.91 2.20 8.18
N GLU A 95 -19.51 1.75 9.27
CA GLU A 95 -20.30 2.62 10.15
C GLU A 95 -19.45 3.77 10.69
N ARG A 96 -20.07 4.95 10.83
CA ARG A 96 -19.38 6.17 11.25
C ARG A 96 -18.67 5.98 12.60
N GLU A 97 -19.34 5.31 13.53
CA GLU A 97 -18.88 5.04 14.89
C GLU A 97 -17.66 4.13 14.89
N ASP A 98 -17.60 3.15 13.99
CA ASP A 98 -16.44 2.25 13.85
C ASP A 98 -15.22 2.98 13.30
N ILE A 99 -15.42 3.92 12.37
CA ILE A 99 -14.34 4.78 11.86
C ILE A 99 -13.79 5.64 12.98
N LEU A 100 -14.67 6.26 13.79
CA LEU A 100 -14.25 7.09 14.93
C LEU A 100 -13.52 6.25 15.99
N TRP A 101 -14.02 5.07 16.30
CA TRP A 101 -13.35 4.15 17.21
C TRP A 101 -11.94 3.79 16.71
N ALA A 102 -11.79 3.46 15.41
CA ALA A 102 -10.48 3.16 14.83
C ALA A 102 -9.54 4.38 14.82
N HIS A 103 -10.08 5.58 14.59
CA HIS A 103 -9.35 6.85 14.69
C HIS A 103 -8.83 7.10 16.11
N ASP A 104 -9.63 6.83 17.14
CA ASP A 104 -9.20 6.96 18.54
C ASP A 104 -8.07 5.97 18.87
N GLN A 105 -8.16 4.73 18.37
CA GLN A 105 -7.07 3.75 18.49
C GLN A 105 -5.78 4.26 17.85
N ARG A 106 -5.85 4.96 16.71
CA ARG A 106 -4.69 5.63 16.11
C ARG A 106 -4.13 6.70 17.03
N ASN A 107 -4.98 7.54 17.62
CA ASN A 107 -4.53 8.63 18.50
C ASN A 107 -3.81 8.10 19.75
N GLU A 108 -4.25 6.97 20.30
CA GLU A 108 -3.55 6.29 21.39
C GLU A 108 -2.13 5.86 21.01
N GLN A 109 -1.91 5.40 19.78
CA GLN A 109 -0.58 5.02 19.30
C GLN A 109 0.41 6.19 19.22
N TYR A 110 -0.11 7.41 19.06
CA TYR A 110 0.70 8.62 18.91
C TYR A 110 0.85 9.42 20.21
N HIS A 111 -0.23 9.49 21.02
CA HIS A 111 -0.33 10.37 22.18
C HIS A 111 -0.47 9.63 23.51
N GLY A 112 -0.85 8.35 23.50
CA GLY A 112 -1.12 7.58 24.73
C GLY A 112 0.13 7.04 25.43
N GLY A 113 1.31 7.13 24.81
CA GLY A 113 2.55 6.55 25.34
C GLY A 113 2.52 5.01 25.42
N THR A 114 1.53 4.36 24.82
CA THR A 114 1.40 2.91 24.81
C THR A 114 2.37 2.33 23.76
N GLY A 115 3.32 1.51 24.20
CA GLY A 115 4.20 0.75 23.30
C GLY A 115 3.51 -0.45 22.64
N GLY A 116 2.18 -0.47 22.63
CA GLY A 116 1.38 -1.61 22.18
C GLY A 116 1.29 -1.67 20.65
N VAL A 117 1.18 -2.89 20.13
CA VAL A 117 0.88 -3.15 18.72
C VAL A 117 -0.60 -2.84 18.47
N PRO A 118 -0.96 -2.09 17.41
CA PRO A 118 -2.35 -1.80 17.14
C PRO A 118 -3.17 -3.07 16.93
N ALA A 119 -4.40 -3.06 17.44
CA ALA A 119 -5.31 -4.18 17.26
C ALA A 119 -5.61 -4.38 15.76
N LYS A 120 -5.49 -5.62 15.26
CA LYS A 120 -5.78 -5.96 13.86
C LYS A 120 -7.14 -5.43 13.39
N ARG A 121 -8.16 -5.49 14.26
CA ARG A 121 -9.50 -4.96 13.98
C ARG A 121 -9.49 -3.46 13.65
N ALA A 122 -8.67 -2.65 14.33
CA ALA A 122 -8.58 -1.21 14.07
C ALA A 122 -7.99 -0.96 12.67
N ILE A 123 -6.93 -1.69 12.34
CA ILE A 123 -6.28 -1.62 11.01
C ILE A 123 -7.28 -2.02 9.91
N THR A 124 -7.98 -3.15 10.07
CA THR A 124 -8.94 -3.63 9.07
C THR A 124 -10.12 -2.68 8.89
N THR A 125 -10.62 -2.09 9.98
CA THR A 125 -11.71 -1.12 9.94
C THR A 125 -11.28 0.14 9.19
N ILE A 126 -10.14 0.74 9.56
CA ILE A 126 -9.69 1.98 8.92
C ILE A 126 -9.27 1.77 7.47
N ARG A 127 -8.68 0.61 7.14
CA ARG A 127 -8.35 0.25 5.76
C ARG A 127 -9.60 0.20 4.90
N SER A 128 -10.65 -0.46 5.41
CA SER A 128 -11.94 -0.56 4.72
C SER A 128 -12.56 0.83 4.53
N ALA A 129 -12.46 1.70 5.54
CA ALA A 129 -12.94 3.07 5.47
C ALA A 129 -12.16 3.90 4.43
N ALA A 130 -10.83 3.82 4.43
CA ALA A 130 -9.96 4.53 3.48
C ALA A 130 -10.28 4.13 2.04
N PHE A 131 -10.38 2.83 1.75
CA PHE A 131 -10.71 2.33 0.41
C PHE A 131 -12.10 2.79 -0.02
N TRP A 132 -13.09 2.65 0.87
CA TRP A 132 -14.45 3.01 0.55
C TRP A 132 -14.63 4.53 0.34
N ILE A 133 -14.14 5.36 1.26
CA ILE A 133 -14.27 6.82 1.19
C ILE A 133 -13.52 7.34 -0.05
N PHE A 134 -12.32 6.85 -0.32
CA PHE A 134 -11.59 7.22 -1.53
C PHE A 134 -12.38 6.85 -2.80
N GLY A 135 -12.86 5.61 -2.88
CA GLY A 135 -13.67 5.13 -4.02
C GLY A 135 -14.95 5.93 -4.21
N LEU A 136 -15.64 6.27 -3.11
CA LEU A 136 -16.83 7.12 -3.11
C LEU A 136 -16.52 8.51 -3.67
N LEU A 137 -15.51 9.19 -3.13
CA LEU A 137 -15.22 10.58 -3.48
C LEU A 137 -14.67 10.71 -4.91
N PHE A 138 -13.76 9.82 -5.32
CA PHE A 138 -13.06 9.93 -6.60
C PHE A 138 -13.63 9.01 -7.70
N ASN A 139 -14.75 8.35 -7.44
CA ASN A 139 -15.45 7.46 -8.37
C ASN A 139 -14.56 6.34 -8.91
N VAL A 140 -13.79 5.72 -8.02
CA VAL A 140 -12.94 4.56 -8.30
C VAL A 140 -13.67 3.30 -7.84
N ALA A 141 -14.02 2.43 -8.79
CA ALA A 141 -14.87 1.28 -8.54
C ALA A 141 -14.19 0.20 -7.70
N ASP A 142 -12.92 -0.07 -7.97
CA ASP A 142 -12.12 -1.09 -7.29
C ASP A 142 -10.78 -0.50 -6.84
N VAL A 143 -10.81 0.15 -5.68
CA VAL A 143 -9.61 0.76 -5.07
C VAL A 143 -8.58 -0.30 -4.71
N ALA A 144 -9.01 -1.50 -4.31
CA ALA A 144 -8.10 -2.58 -3.94
C ALA A 144 -7.26 -3.03 -5.14
N LYS A 145 -7.91 -3.24 -6.29
CA LYS A 145 -7.22 -3.56 -7.52
C LYS A 145 -6.24 -2.46 -7.94
N GLU A 146 -6.63 -1.19 -7.88
CA GLU A 146 -5.73 -0.09 -8.24
C GLU A 146 -4.49 -0.06 -7.33
N VAL A 147 -4.68 -0.28 -6.02
CA VAL A 147 -3.57 -0.39 -5.06
C VAL A 147 -2.67 -1.58 -5.39
N ASP A 148 -3.25 -2.75 -5.69
CA ASP A 148 -2.50 -3.94 -6.10
C ASP A 148 -1.65 -3.70 -7.35
N ASP A 149 -2.26 -3.09 -8.37
CA ASP A 149 -1.59 -2.76 -9.62
C ASP A 149 -0.44 -1.76 -9.38
N GLU A 150 -0.63 -0.76 -8.51
CA GLU A 150 0.40 0.24 -8.18
C GLU A 150 1.55 -0.40 -7.38
N ILE A 151 1.25 -1.22 -6.37
CA ILE A 151 2.28 -1.95 -5.61
C ILE A 151 3.06 -2.87 -6.54
N ALA A 152 2.40 -3.59 -7.44
CA ALA A 152 3.06 -4.44 -8.42
C ALA A 152 3.96 -3.65 -9.38
N ALA A 153 3.56 -2.44 -9.77
CA ALA A 153 4.37 -1.56 -10.62
C ALA A 153 5.60 -0.97 -9.89
N LEU A 154 5.54 -0.83 -8.56
CA LEU A 154 6.67 -0.41 -7.73
C LEU A 154 7.72 -1.52 -7.56
N VAL A 155 7.35 -2.79 -7.75
CA VAL A 155 8.31 -3.88 -7.78
C VAL A 155 9.10 -3.79 -9.08
N PRO A 156 10.42 -3.54 -9.04
CA PRO A 156 11.22 -3.50 -10.25
C PRO A 156 11.05 -4.83 -11.01
N PRO A 157 10.94 -4.80 -12.36
CA PRO A 157 10.78 -6.02 -13.14
C PRO A 157 11.92 -6.95 -12.79
N LYS A 158 11.59 -8.20 -12.43
CA LYS A 158 12.59 -9.22 -12.12
C LYS A 158 13.57 -9.30 -13.29
N PRO A 159 14.82 -8.89 -13.11
CA PRO A 159 15.86 -9.08 -14.12
C PRO A 159 15.97 -10.58 -14.38
N ALA A 160 16.06 -10.93 -15.66
CA ALA A 160 16.16 -12.33 -16.04
C ALA A 160 17.37 -13.00 -15.36
N PRO A 161 17.26 -14.30 -15.05
CA PRO A 161 18.42 -15.12 -14.73
C PRO A 161 19.50 -14.92 -15.79
N ARG A 162 20.75 -14.95 -15.35
CA ARG A 162 21.90 -14.80 -16.22
C ARG A 162 22.48 -16.18 -16.47
N PRO A 163 22.44 -16.71 -17.71
CA PRO A 163 22.91 -18.07 -17.99
C PRO A 163 24.36 -18.33 -17.57
N ASP A 164 25.21 -17.30 -17.60
CA ASP A 164 26.60 -17.37 -17.12
C ASP A 164 26.72 -17.51 -15.60
N PHE A 165 25.77 -16.95 -14.84
CA PHE A 165 25.73 -17.10 -13.38
C PHE A 165 25.11 -18.43 -13.00
N ASP A 166 24.02 -18.83 -13.67
CA ASP A 166 23.36 -20.12 -13.44
C ASP A 166 24.37 -21.26 -13.60
N MET A 167 25.06 -21.28 -14.74
CA MET A 167 26.10 -22.27 -15.01
C MET A 167 27.24 -22.23 -14.00
N ALA A 168 27.69 -21.03 -13.58
CA ALA A 168 28.80 -20.92 -12.62
C ALA A 168 28.40 -21.41 -11.22
N ILE A 169 27.19 -21.09 -10.78
CA ILE A 169 26.64 -21.50 -9.48
C ILE A 169 26.36 -23.00 -9.47
N ASP A 170 25.75 -23.54 -10.52
CA ASP A 170 25.40 -24.97 -10.59
C ASP A 170 26.61 -25.87 -10.76
N ASN A 171 27.66 -25.39 -11.45
CA ASN A 171 28.91 -26.13 -11.53
C ASN A 171 29.62 -26.24 -10.17
N GLU A 172 29.50 -25.21 -9.32
CA GLU A 172 30.14 -25.18 -8.01
C GLU A 172 29.30 -25.91 -6.95
N HIS A 173 27.99 -25.71 -6.97
CA HIS A 173 27.09 -26.11 -5.88
C HIS A 173 26.11 -27.23 -6.26
N GLY A 174 25.98 -27.54 -7.55
CA GLY A 174 25.19 -28.66 -8.03
C GLY A 174 23.71 -28.55 -7.73
N ILE A 175 23.12 -29.70 -7.38
CA ILE A 175 21.70 -29.85 -7.07
C ILE A 175 21.51 -29.77 -5.56
N VAL A 176 20.51 -29.01 -5.13
CA VAL A 176 20.07 -28.90 -3.74
C VAL A 176 18.73 -29.61 -3.57
N GLU A 177 18.63 -30.44 -2.54
CA GLU A 177 17.39 -31.11 -2.15
C GLU A 177 16.63 -30.23 -1.15
N ILE A 178 15.36 -29.95 -1.44
CA ILE A 178 14.44 -29.22 -0.56
C ILE A 178 13.18 -30.07 -0.40
N GLY A 179 13.01 -30.66 0.78
CA GLY A 179 11.98 -31.67 1.00
C GLY A 179 12.31 -32.94 0.22
N GLU A 180 11.43 -33.37 -0.68
CA GLU A 180 11.62 -34.53 -1.57
C GLU A 180 11.91 -34.11 -3.03
N LEU A 181 12.19 -32.82 -3.25
CA LEU A 181 12.36 -32.24 -4.57
C LEU A 181 13.80 -31.76 -4.77
N ASN A 182 14.29 -31.92 -5.99
CA ASN A 182 15.64 -31.55 -6.40
C ASN A 182 15.60 -30.30 -7.27
N TYR A 183 16.45 -29.33 -6.95
CA TYR A 183 16.55 -28.06 -7.65
C TYR A 183 18.00 -27.74 -7.97
N TYR A 184 18.24 -26.97 -9.03
CA TYR A 184 19.57 -26.37 -9.25
C TYR A 184 19.85 -25.32 -8.18
N ALA A 185 21.09 -25.27 -7.68
CA ALA A 185 21.49 -24.30 -6.67
C ALA A 185 21.26 -22.86 -7.14
N SER A 186 21.49 -22.58 -8.44
CA SER A 186 21.21 -21.29 -9.06
C SER A 186 19.73 -20.92 -9.02
N GLU A 187 18.84 -21.87 -9.27
CA GLU A 187 17.38 -21.69 -9.27
C GLU A 187 16.88 -21.35 -7.88
N VAL A 188 17.32 -22.12 -6.88
CA VAL A 188 16.99 -21.86 -5.47
C VAL A 188 17.51 -20.50 -5.06
N LEU A 189 18.78 -20.21 -5.31
CA LEU A 189 19.43 -18.97 -4.89
C LEU A 189 18.79 -17.75 -5.56
N PHE A 190 18.48 -17.83 -6.86
CA PHE A 190 17.76 -16.78 -7.59
C PHE A 190 16.35 -16.54 -7.04
N ALA A 191 15.67 -17.59 -6.60
CA ALA A 191 14.31 -17.51 -6.07
C ALA A 191 14.25 -16.95 -4.64
N VAL A 192 15.25 -17.25 -3.79
CA VAL A 192 15.22 -16.92 -2.35
C VAL A 192 16.00 -15.66 -1.98
N ASP A 193 17.16 -15.42 -2.61
CA ASP A 193 18.02 -14.26 -2.33
C ASP A 193 18.80 -13.86 -3.58
N ARG A 194 18.24 -12.88 -4.29
CA ARG A 194 18.74 -12.44 -5.58
C ARG A 194 20.03 -11.62 -5.50
N ASP A 195 20.25 -10.95 -4.37
CA ASP A 195 21.49 -10.21 -4.13
C ASP A 195 22.63 -11.20 -3.88
N ALA A 196 22.36 -12.26 -3.11
CA ALA A 196 23.28 -13.38 -2.97
C ALA A 196 23.54 -14.07 -4.32
N TYR A 197 22.51 -14.35 -5.13
CA TYR A 197 22.67 -14.90 -6.50
C TYR A 197 23.61 -14.04 -7.35
N SER A 198 23.43 -12.72 -7.34
CA SER A 198 24.24 -11.81 -8.15
C SER A 198 25.68 -11.75 -7.67
N VAL A 199 25.91 -11.68 -6.34
CA VAL A 199 27.25 -11.63 -5.74
C VAL A 199 28.00 -12.94 -5.95
N VAL A 200 27.35 -14.08 -5.72
CA VAL A 200 27.95 -15.41 -5.89
C VAL A 200 28.22 -15.69 -7.36
N GLY A 201 27.24 -15.44 -8.23
CA GLY A 201 27.38 -15.59 -9.68
C GLY A 201 28.52 -14.74 -10.25
N GLU A 202 28.63 -13.46 -9.85
CA GLU A 202 29.75 -12.61 -10.26
C GLU A 202 31.10 -13.14 -9.79
N LYS A 203 31.19 -13.61 -8.53
CA LYS A 203 32.42 -14.14 -7.96
C LYS A 203 32.87 -15.39 -8.72
N LEU A 204 31.97 -16.32 -8.98
CA LEU A 204 32.27 -17.59 -9.65
C LEU A 204 32.57 -17.37 -11.14
N ALA A 205 31.77 -16.55 -11.84
CA ALA A 205 31.98 -16.24 -13.26
C ALA A 205 33.29 -15.45 -13.51
N LYS A 206 33.73 -14.61 -12.56
CA LYS A 206 35.03 -13.90 -12.63
C LYS A 206 36.21 -14.79 -12.20
N GLY A 207 35.99 -15.71 -11.26
CA GLY A 207 36.99 -16.66 -10.76
C GLY A 207 37.46 -17.69 -11.80
N GLY A 208 36.57 -18.12 -12.70
CA GLY A 208 36.88 -19.08 -13.78
C GLY A 208 37.80 -18.55 -14.91
N LYS A 209 38.06 -17.24 -14.99
CA LYS A 209 38.83 -16.63 -16.09
C LYS A 209 40.36 -16.55 -15.88
N ARG A 210 40.92 -17.13 -14.81
CA ARG A 210 42.37 -17.05 -14.50
C ARG A 210 43.21 -18.30 -14.81
N GLY A 211 42.67 -19.30 -15.49
CA GLY A 211 43.34 -20.59 -15.73
C GLY A 211 43.78 -20.89 -17.17
N GLY A 212 44.24 -19.90 -17.95
CA GLY A 212 44.63 -20.16 -19.34
C GLY A 212 45.54 -19.10 -19.94
N LYS A 213 46.83 -19.14 -19.60
CA LYS A 213 47.92 -18.77 -20.50
C LYS A 213 49.09 -19.72 -20.22
N GLU A 214 49.41 -20.49 -21.25
CA GLU A 214 50.62 -21.30 -21.40
C GLU A 214 51.89 -20.46 -21.20
#